data_AF-A0A1E3B3I2-F1
#
_entry.id   AF-A0A1E3B3I2-F1
#
_cell.length_a   1.000
_cell.length_b   1.000
_cell.length_c   1.000
_cell.angle_alpha   90.00
_cell.angle_beta   90.00
_cell.angle_gamma   90.00
#
_symmetry.space_group_name_H-M   'P 1'
#
loop_
_entity.id
_entity.type
_entity.pdbx_description
1 polymer ?
#
loop_
_entity_poly.entity_id
_entity_poly.type
_entity_poly.pdbx_seq_one_letter_code
_entity_poly.pdbx_strand_id
1 'polypeptide(L)'
;MGIRPKETYSPAMDILVSSNFERVMWFSAKEFAIADGTDERSSKKQASQDVLAWYQALKSSGGFGPVHKDILENGRRTFESDRVSDSETIEIIKSCYQRTKYVLDPHTAVGTTAAQRSMARASTHHISLSTAHPAKFSEVVTLALENEAGFNFEEQVLPDELKALSRKETRVTEVDNSWKEVREIIKGLAEEDLKAEASG
;
A
#
# COMPACT_ATOMS: atom_id res chain seq x y z
N MET A 1 9.19 19.42 13.60
CA MET A 1 8.61 18.09 13.88
C MET A 1 7.84 17.71 12.62
N GLY A 2 8.30 16.69 11.87
CA GLY A 2 7.69 16.34 10.58
C GLY A 2 6.29 15.77 10.76
N ILE A 3 5.42 15.97 9.76
CA ILE A 3 4.12 15.30 9.69
C ILE A 3 4.39 13.79 9.63
N ARG A 4 3.67 13.00 10.42
CA ARG A 4 3.73 11.52 10.40
C ARG A 4 2.34 10.98 10.05
N PRO A 5 2.26 9.87 9.31
CA PRO A 5 0.98 9.23 9.04
C PRO A 5 0.36 8.76 10.36
N LYS A 6 -0.97 8.73 10.41
CA LYS A 6 -1.69 8.09 11.51
C LYS A 6 -1.45 6.59 11.42
N GLU A 7 -1.06 5.96 12.52
CA GLU A 7 -0.95 4.51 12.62
C GLU A 7 -2.34 3.85 12.59
N THR A 8 -2.49 2.80 11.80
CA THR A 8 -3.70 1.99 11.64
C THR A 8 -3.39 0.50 11.73
N TYR A 9 -4.43 -0.34 11.71
CA TYR A 9 -4.27 -1.79 11.62
C TYR A 9 -3.75 -2.28 10.25
N SER A 10 -3.71 -1.41 9.25
CA SER A 10 -3.17 -1.68 7.92
C SER A 10 -1.91 -0.84 7.65
N PRO A 11 -0.79 -1.06 8.38
CA PRO A 11 0.35 -0.14 8.41
C PRO A 11 1.05 0.02 7.05
N ALA A 12 0.93 -0.95 6.13
CA ALA A 12 1.48 -0.80 4.78
C ALA A 12 0.74 0.24 3.92
N MET A 13 -0.43 0.72 4.38
CA MET A 13 -1.24 1.76 3.75
C MET A 13 -1.14 3.11 4.48
N ASP A 14 -0.37 3.20 5.56
CA ASP A 14 -0.19 4.44 6.36
C ASP A 14 0.81 5.37 5.67
N ILE A 15 0.35 6.03 4.60
CA ILE A 15 1.16 6.90 3.76
C ILE A 15 0.72 8.37 3.85
N LEU A 16 1.68 9.30 3.78
CA LEU A 16 1.39 10.74 3.66
C LEU A 16 1.20 11.17 2.20
N VAL A 17 1.97 10.57 1.29
CA VAL A 17 1.92 10.84 -0.15
C VAL A 17 2.02 9.51 -0.88
N SER A 18 1.06 9.26 -1.78
CA SER A 18 1.11 8.09 -2.67
C SER A 18 2.09 8.34 -3.80
N SER A 19 3.25 7.69 -3.76
CA SER A 19 4.34 7.91 -4.72
C SER A 19 3.93 7.62 -6.16
N ASN A 20 3.06 6.62 -6.38
CA ASN A 20 2.58 6.26 -7.71
C ASN A 20 1.42 7.13 -8.21
N PHE A 21 0.83 7.98 -7.35
CA PHE A 21 -0.26 8.88 -7.75
C PHE A 21 0.20 9.90 -8.81
N GLU A 22 1.49 10.23 -8.84
CA GLU A 22 2.11 11.05 -9.88
C GLU A 22 1.82 10.50 -11.29
N ARG A 23 1.88 9.18 -11.47
CA ARG A 23 1.65 8.54 -12.77
C ARG A 23 0.19 8.69 -13.21
N VAL A 24 -0.75 8.50 -12.28
CA VAL A 24 -2.18 8.71 -12.55
C VAL A 24 -2.41 10.15 -12.99
N MET A 25 -1.88 11.11 -12.23
CA MET A 25 -2.00 12.53 -12.57
C MET A 25 -1.38 12.87 -13.93
N TRP A 26 -0.24 12.27 -14.28
CA TRP A 26 0.40 12.47 -15.57
C TRP A 26 -0.46 11.96 -16.73
N PHE A 27 -1.00 10.74 -16.63
CA PHE A 27 -1.88 10.20 -17.67
C PHE A 27 -3.17 11.00 -17.78
N SER A 28 -3.80 11.39 -16.67
CA SER A 28 -5.02 12.20 -16.69
C SER A 28 -4.78 13.60 -17.30
N ALA A 29 -3.64 14.24 -17.01
CA ALA A 29 -3.26 15.51 -17.63
C ALA A 29 -3.00 15.36 -19.14
N LYS A 30 -2.32 14.29 -19.54
CA LYS A 30 -2.05 13.99 -20.95
C LYS A 30 -3.35 13.76 -21.73
N GLU A 31 -4.25 12.93 -21.20
CA GLU A 31 -5.55 12.65 -21.82
C GLU A 31 -6.41 13.91 -21.95
N PHE A 32 -6.42 14.75 -20.92
CA PHE A 32 -7.07 16.06 -20.98
C PHE A 32 -6.49 16.94 -22.08
N ALA A 33 -5.16 17.07 -22.16
CA ALA A 33 -4.52 17.89 -23.18
C ALA A 33 -4.84 17.40 -24.60
N ILE A 34 -4.91 16.08 -24.82
CA ILE A 34 -5.32 15.50 -26.12
C ILE A 34 -6.78 15.85 -26.43
N ALA A 35 -7.67 15.73 -25.45
CA ALA A 35 -9.09 16.09 -25.60
C ALA A 35 -9.29 17.58 -25.89
N ASP A 36 -8.39 18.44 -25.41
CA ASP A 36 -8.36 19.89 -25.68
C ASP A 36 -7.68 20.23 -27.03
N GLY A 37 -7.36 19.22 -27.85
CA GLY A 37 -6.89 19.40 -29.22
C GLY A 37 -5.37 19.51 -29.36
N THR A 38 -4.58 19.24 -28.32
CA THR A 38 -3.12 19.14 -28.46
C THR A 38 -2.69 17.81 -29.08
N ASP A 39 -1.59 17.83 -29.84
CA ASP A 39 -1.02 16.61 -30.42
C ASP A 39 -0.32 15.72 -29.37
N GLU A 40 -0.02 14.47 -29.74
CA GLU A 40 0.59 13.46 -28.86
C GLU A 40 1.95 13.89 -28.25
N ARG A 41 2.74 14.70 -28.97
CA ARG A 41 4.03 15.17 -28.44
C ARG A 41 3.84 16.34 -27.48
N SER A 42 2.98 17.30 -27.86
CA SER A 42 2.70 18.48 -27.05
C SER A 42 1.96 18.13 -25.76
N SER A 43 1.01 17.18 -25.80
CA SER A 43 0.28 16.70 -24.62
C SER A 43 1.21 16.08 -23.56
N LYS A 44 2.22 15.28 -23.96
CA LYS A 44 3.22 14.73 -23.03
C LYS A 44 4.05 15.82 -22.36
N LYS A 45 4.40 16.86 -23.12
CA LYS A 45 5.15 18.00 -22.59
C LYS A 45 4.30 18.78 -21.58
N GLN A 46 3.05 19.07 -21.93
CA GLN A 46 2.11 19.77 -21.05
C GLN A 46 1.86 18.98 -19.76
N ALA A 47 1.53 17.68 -19.87
CA ALA A 47 1.30 16.82 -18.71
C ALA A 47 2.51 16.77 -17.75
N SER A 48 3.72 16.70 -18.31
CA SER A 48 4.96 16.74 -17.50
C SER A 48 5.14 18.08 -16.79
N GLN A 49 4.78 19.19 -17.44
CA GLN A 49 4.86 20.53 -16.84
C GLN A 49 3.82 20.70 -15.73
N ASP A 50 2.59 20.23 -15.93
CA ASP A 50 1.51 20.29 -14.95
C ASP A 50 1.86 19.48 -13.69
N VAL A 51 2.30 18.23 -13.88
CA VAL A 51 2.72 17.37 -12.76
C VAL A 51 3.89 17.96 -11.99
N LEU A 52 4.89 18.52 -12.69
CA LEU A 52 6.01 19.20 -12.05
C LEU A 52 5.53 20.37 -11.19
N ALA A 53 4.63 21.21 -11.71
CA ALA A 53 4.08 22.34 -10.99
C ALA A 53 3.28 21.89 -9.75
N TRP A 54 2.45 20.85 -9.88
CA TRP A 54 1.70 20.28 -8.75
C TRP A 54 2.60 19.72 -7.65
N TYR A 55 3.65 18.98 -7.99
CA TYR A 55 4.57 18.42 -7.00
C TYR A 55 5.48 19.48 -6.38
N GLN A 56 5.83 20.55 -7.11
CA GLN A 56 6.49 21.72 -6.53
C GLN A 56 5.60 22.43 -5.51
N ALA A 57 4.30 22.62 -5.82
CA ALA A 57 3.33 23.19 -4.89
C ALA A 57 3.11 22.28 -3.67
N LEU A 58 3.02 20.96 -3.85
CA LEU A 58 2.92 19.99 -2.77
C LEU A 58 4.09 20.14 -1.79
N LYS A 59 5.31 20.24 -2.33
CA LYS A 59 6.53 20.38 -1.54
C LYS A 59 6.60 21.71 -0.77
N SER A 60 6.13 22.80 -1.36
CA SER A 60 6.24 24.14 -0.77
C SER A 60 5.08 24.50 0.16
N SER A 61 3.87 24.01 -0.12
CA SER A 61 2.63 24.41 0.55
C SER A 61 1.86 23.27 1.21
N GLY A 62 2.30 22.02 1.07
CA GLY A 62 1.64 20.84 1.63
C GLY A 62 0.44 20.33 0.83
N GLY A 63 0.15 20.95 -0.33
CA GLY A 63 -0.90 20.53 -1.25
C GLY A 63 -0.75 21.20 -2.62
N PHE A 64 -1.65 20.90 -3.56
CA PHE A 64 -1.70 21.56 -4.86
C PHE A 64 -3.12 21.72 -5.35
N GLY A 65 -3.33 22.69 -6.23
CA GLY A 65 -4.61 22.95 -6.86
C GLY A 65 -4.82 24.45 -7.19
N PRO A 66 -5.92 24.77 -7.89
CA PRO A 66 -6.93 23.85 -8.40
C PRO A 66 -6.40 22.99 -9.56
N VAL A 67 -6.82 21.72 -9.61
CA VAL A 67 -6.65 20.84 -10.78
C VAL A 67 -7.82 21.11 -11.73
N HIS A 68 -7.57 21.08 -13.05
CA HIS A 68 -8.62 21.33 -14.04
C HIS A 68 -9.82 20.39 -13.83
N LYS A 69 -11.04 20.94 -13.94
CA LYS A 69 -12.27 20.19 -13.63
C LYS A 69 -12.40 18.90 -14.45
N ASP A 70 -12.03 18.93 -15.73
CA ASP A 70 -12.18 17.79 -16.63
C ASP A 70 -11.19 16.66 -16.27
N ILE A 71 -10.01 17.00 -15.74
CA ILE A 71 -9.07 16.01 -15.20
C ILE A 71 -9.71 15.30 -14.00
N LEU A 72 -10.36 16.05 -13.10
CA LEU A 72 -11.05 15.50 -11.94
C LEU A 72 -12.28 14.67 -12.34
N GLU A 73 -13.07 15.15 -13.28
CA GLU A 73 -14.26 14.45 -13.79
C GLU A 73 -13.88 13.15 -14.49
N ASN A 74 -12.84 13.15 -15.33
CA ASN A 74 -12.30 11.94 -15.94
C ASN A 74 -11.80 10.95 -14.88
N GLY A 75 -11.08 11.44 -13.86
CA GLY A 75 -10.67 10.64 -12.72
C GLY A 75 -11.86 9.96 -12.02
N ARG A 76 -12.95 10.68 -11.75
CA ARG A 76 -14.16 10.15 -11.10
C ARG A 76 -14.94 9.15 -11.95
N ARG A 77 -14.75 9.14 -13.28
CA ARG A 77 -15.35 8.15 -14.17
C ARG A 77 -14.62 6.81 -14.13
N THR A 78 -13.31 6.83 -13.83
CA THR A 78 -12.45 5.64 -13.82
C THR A 78 -12.22 5.10 -12.41
N PHE A 79 -12.13 5.97 -11.41
CA PHE A 79 -11.77 5.63 -10.04
C PHE A 79 -12.89 5.96 -9.06
N GLU A 80 -13.15 5.03 -8.15
CA GLU A 80 -13.91 5.23 -6.93
C GLU A 80 -12.95 5.05 -5.74
N SER A 81 -13.19 5.75 -4.64
CA SER A 81 -12.43 5.57 -3.40
C SER A 81 -13.36 5.45 -2.20
N ASP A 82 -12.87 4.77 -1.17
CA ASP A 82 -13.59 4.56 0.08
C ASP A 82 -12.60 4.66 1.25
N ARG A 83 -13.12 4.89 2.45
CA ARG A 83 -12.34 4.95 3.69
C ARG A 83 -12.89 3.94 4.68
N VAL A 84 -12.00 3.13 5.24
CA VAL A 84 -12.31 2.12 6.24
C VAL A 84 -11.50 2.42 7.49
N SER A 85 -12.17 2.45 8.63
CA SER A 85 -11.57 2.66 9.95
C SER A 85 -11.13 1.34 10.58
N ASP A 86 -10.28 1.42 11.60
CA ASP A 86 -9.81 0.25 12.35
C ASP A 86 -10.95 -0.60 12.93
N SER A 87 -12.01 0.04 13.43
CA SER A 87 -13.20 -0.68 13.93
C SER A 87 -13.91 -1.45 12.82
N GLU A 88 -14.09 -0.82 11.65
CA GLU A 88 -14.71 -1.48 10.49
C GLU A 88 -13.82 -2.61 9.96
N THR A 89 -12.49 -2.45 10.03
CA THR A 89 -11.51 -3.51 9.69
C THR A 89 -11.66 -4.72 10.60
N ILE A 90 -11.83 -4.54 11.92
CA ILE A 90 -12.06 -5.64 12.86
C ILE A 90 -13.41 -6.32 12.57
N GLU A 91 -14.47 -5.54 12.38
CA GLU A 91 -15.82 -6.03 12.11
C GLU A 91 -15.88 -6.89 10.84
N ILE A 92 -15.20 -6.48 9.77
CA ILE A 92 -15.21 -7.24 8.51
C ILE A 92 -14.38 -8.52 8.61
N ILE A 93 -13.25 -8.53 9.32
CA ILE A 93 -12.47 -9.76 9.58
C ILE A 93 -13.35 -10.76 10.31
N LYS A 94 -14.00 -10.31 11.38
CA LYS A 94 -14.90 -11.11 12.20
C LYS A 94 -16.07 -11.68 11.40
N SER A 95 -16.84 -10.82 10.72
CA SER A 95 -18.03 -11.24 9.97
C SER A 95 -17.68 -12.13 8.77
N CYS A 96 -16.52 -11.92 8.12
CA CYS A 96 -16.03 -12.82 7.09
C CYS A 96 -15.77 -14.22 7.67
N TYR A 97 -15.00 -14.31 8.76
CA TYR A 97 -14.69 -15.57 9.42
C TYR A 97 -15.95 -16.30 9.89
N GLN A 98 -16.91 -15.59 10.50
CA GLN A 98 -18.17 -16.19 10.94
C GLN A 98 -18.96 -16.83 9.78
N ARG A 99 -18.97 -16.18 8.61
CA ARG A 99 -19.74 -16.62 7.45
C ARG A 99 -19.06 -17.71 6.63
N THR A 100 -17.73 -17.66 6.50
CA THR A 100 -17.00 -18.49 5.52
C THR A 100 -15.86 -19.29 6.13
N LYS A 101 -15.48 -19.00 7.38
CA LYS A 101 -14.25 -19.49 8.03
C LYS A 101 -12.96 -19.03 7.33
N TYR A 102 -13.05 -18.11 6.38
CA TYR A 102 -11.90 -17.46 5.77
C TYR A 102 -11.39 -16.32 6.64
N VAL A 103 -10.09 -16.28 6.90
CA VAL A 103 -9.45 -15.25 7.72
C VAL A 103 -8.83 -14.20 6.81
N LEU A 104 -9.24 -12.94 7.00
CA LEU A 104 -8.69 -11.80 6.28
C LEU A 104 -7.52 -11.20 7.07
N ASP A 105 -6.47 -10.79 6.36
CA ASP A 105 -5.51 -9.83 6.90
C ASP A 105 -6.13 -8.41 6.90
N PRO A 106 -5.66 -7.47 7.73
CA PRO A 106 -6.24 -6.13 7.82
C PRO A 106 -6.22 -5.34 6.50
N HIS A 107 -5.24 -5.55 5.61
CA HIS A 107 -5.18 -4.85 4.33
C HIS A 107 -6.25 -5.39 3.37
N THR A 108 -6.39 -6.72 3.29
CA THR A 108 -7.48 -7.35 2.51
C THR A 108 -8.85 -6.98 3.07
N ALA A 109 -8.99 -6.85 4.39
CA ALA A 109 -10.22 -6.43 5.06
C ALA A 109 -10.68 -5.02 4.63
N VAL A 110 -9.76 -4.05 4.51
CA VAL A 110 -10.06 -2.72 3.95
C VAL A 110 -10.61 -2.83 2.52
N GLY A 111 -9.92 -3.56 1.64
CA GLY A 111 -10.37 -3.77 0.26
C GLY A 111 -11.72 -4.48 0.17
N THR A 112 -11.95 -5.47 1.02
CA THR A 112 -13.19 -6.25 1.08
C THR A 112 -14.38 -5.38 1.52
N THR A 113 -14.16 -4.51 2.49
CA THR A 113 -15.19 -3.57 2.96
C THR A 113 -15.57 -2.59 1.87
N ALA A 114 -14.59 -1.98 1.20
CA ALA A 114 -14.84 -1.07 0.07
C ALA A 114 -15.57 -1.79 -1.09
N ALA A 115 -15.16 -3.03 -1.40
CA ALA A 115 -15.83 -3.85 -2.40
C ALA A 115 -17.30 -4.12 -2.04
N GLN A 116 -17.61 -4.51 -0.79
CA GLN A 116 -18.99 -4.74 -0.35
C GLN A 116 -19.86 -3.49 -0.45
N ARG A 117 -19.32 -2.31 -0.12
CA ARG A 117 -20.02 -1.03 -0.28
C ARG A 117 -20.29 -0.73 -1.77
N SER A 118 -19.32 -0.99 -2.64
CA SER A 118 -19.48 -0.82 -4.09
C SER A 118 -20.49 -1.81 -4.68
N MET A 119 -20.52 -3.07 -4.19
CA MET A 119 -21.52 -4.09 -4.58
C MET A 119 -22.95 -3.65 -4.27
N ALA A 120 -23.18 -2.89 -3.20
CA ALA A 120 -24.49 -2.35 -2.87
C ALA A 120 -24.98 -1.29 -3.90
N ARG A 121 -24.08 -0.75 -4.73
CA ARG A 121 -24.36 0.28 -5.73
C ARG A 121 -24.32 -0.24 -7.18
N ALA A 122 -23.70 -1.38 -7.42
CA ALA A 122 -23.49 -1.91 -8.77
C ALA A 122 -23.64 -3.44 -8.83
N SER A 123 -24.34 -3.92 -9.87
CA SER A 123 -24.63 -5.35 -10.08
C SER A 123 -23.53 -6.08 -10.88
N THR A 124 -22.28 -5.66 -10.75
CA THR A 124 -21.13 -6.29 -11.43
C THR A 124 -20.41 -7.25 -10.50
N HIS A 125 -19.51 -8.08 -11.03
CA HIS A 125 -18.62 -8.89 -10.22
C HIS A 125 -17.51 -8.01 -9.62
N HIS A 126 -17.29 -8.14 -8.32
CA HIS A 126 -16.22 -7.44 -7.61
C HIS A 126 -15.08 -8.39 -7.29
N ILE A 127 -13.85 -7.96 -7.58
CA ILE A 127 -12.62 -8.66 -7.20
C ILE A 127 -11.92 -7.79 -6.16
N SER A 128 -11.82 -8.28 -4.93
CA SER A 128 -11.02 -7.67 -3.87
C SER A 128 -9.65 -8.32 -3.85
N LEU A 129 -8.59 -7.51 -3.87
CA LEU A 129 -7.21 -8.02 -3.88
C LEU A 129 -6.79 -8.39 -2.46
N SER A 130 -6.39 -9.65 -2.26
CA SER A 130 -5.75 -10.07 -1.02
C SER A 130 -4.25 -9.79 -1.09
N THR A 131 -3.81 -8.73 -0.41
CA THR A 131 -2.45 -8.18 -0.55
C THR A 131 -1.44 -8.79 0.42
N ALA A 132 -1.91 -9.49 1.45
CA ALA A 132 -1.03 -10.15 2.40
C ALA A 132 -1.68 -11.40 3.00
N HIS A 133 -0.81 -12.31 3.49
CA HIS A 133 -1.23 -13.44 4.28
C HIS A 133 -1.58 -13.00 5.72
N PRO A 134 -2.65 -13.48 6.36
CA PRO A 134 -3.04 -13.05 7.71
C PRO A 134 -1.98 -13.29 8.78
N ALA A 135 -1.15 -14.32 8.59
CA ALA A 135 -0.02 -14.62 9.50
C ALA A 135 0.99 -13.47 9.65
N LYS A 136 1.06 -12.54 8.67
CA LYS A 136 1.93 -11.36 8.75
C LYS A 136 1.44 -10.29 9.73
N PHE A 137 0.18 -10.36 10.14
CA PHE A 137 -0.48 -9.36 11.00
C PHE A 137 -1.23 -10.06 12.14
N SER A 138 -0.52 -10.93 12.85
CA SER A 138 -1.04 -11.80 13.91
C SER A 138 -1.78 -11.04 15.00
N GLU A 139 -1.29 -9.88 15.41
CA GLU A 139 -1.88 -9.05 16.47
C GLU A 139 -3.31 -8.63 16.11
N VAL A 140 -3.53 -8.09 14.91
CA VAL A 140 -4.85 -7.62 14.48
C VAL A 140 -5.81 -8.79 14.24
N VAL A 141 -5.31 -9.88 13.64
CA VAL A 141 -6.12 -11.08 13.40
C VAL A 141 -6.55 -11.71 14.73
N THR A 142 -5.65 -11.81 15.70
CA THR A 142 -5.95 -12.31 17.04
C THR A 142 -6.95 -11.40 17.74
N LEU A 143 -6.73 -10.08 17.72
CA LEU A 143 -7.67 -9.11 18.30
C LEU A 143 -9.10 -9.25 17.72
N ALA A 144 -9.22 -9.53 16.43
CA ALA A 144 -10.52 -9.69 15.78
C ALA A 144 -11.23 -11.02 16.11
N LEU A 145 -10.47 -12.10 16.34
CA LEU A 145 -10.97 -13.48 16.30
C LEU A 145 -10.69 -14.31 17.56
N GLU A 146 -9.91 -13.83 18.54
CA GLU A 146 -9.54 -14.61 19.74
C GLU A 146 -10.76 -15.12 20.54
N ASN A 147 -11.89 -14.42 20.46
CA ASN A 147 -13.13 -14.76 21.14
C ASN A 147 -14.12 -15.54 20.25
N GLU A 148 -13.74 -15.86 19.00
CA GLU A 148 -14.59 -16.60 18.08
C GLU A 148 -14.45 -18.11 18.30
N ALA A 149 -15.60 -18.77 18.49
CA ALA A 149 -15.63 -20.21 18.73
C ALA A 149 -14.99 -21.00 17.58
N GLY A 150 -14.02 -21.84 17.92
CA GLY A 150 -13.29 -22.69 16.98
C GLY A 150 -12.18 -21.99 16.21
N PHE A 151 -11.86 -20.73 16.53
CA PHE A 151 -10.69 -20.06 16.00
C PHE A 151 -9.42 -20.49 16.73
N ASN A 152 -8.38 -20.84 15.96
CA ASN A 152 -7.04 -21.09 16.47
C ASN A 152 -6.03 -20.55 15.47
N PHE A 153 -5.27 -19.51 15.85
CA PHE A 153 -4.32 -18.85 14.97
C PHE A 153 -3.19 -19.79 14.52
N GLU A 154 -2.64 -20.59 15.43
CA GLU A 154 -1.53 -21.51 15.15
C GLU A 154 -1.92 -22.64 14.18
N GLU A 155 -3.15 -23.14 14.31
CA GLU A 155 -3.65 -24.25 13.50
C GLU A 155 -4.24 -23.80 12.16
N GLN A 156 -4.92 -22.64 12.13
CA GLN A 156 -5.70 -22.21 10.97
C GLN A 156 -5.00 -21.13 10.14
N VAL A 157 -4.07 -20.38 10.74
CA VAL A 157 -3.48 -19.19 10.11
C VAL A 157 -1.97 -19.33 9.93
N LEU A 158 -1.22 -19.83 10.90
CA LEU A 158 0.23 -19.83 10.82
C LEU A 158 0.77 -20.99 9.95
N PRO A 159 1.36 -20.74 8.77
CA PRO A 159 1.93 -21.79 7.92
C PRO A 159 3.16 -22.42 8.55
N ASP A 160 3.41 -23.69 8.24
CA ASP A 160 4.53 -24.46 8.79
C ASP A 160 5.89 -23.85 8.38
N GLU A 161 5.98 -23.23 7.21
CA GLU A 161 7.18 -22.54 6.75
C GLU A 161 7.51 -21.33 7.63
N LEU A 162 6.50 -20.58 8.09
CA LEU A 162 6.70 -19.44 9.00
C LEU A 162 7.03 -19.91 10.42
N LYS A 163 6.47 -21.04 10.88
CA LYS A 163 6.86 -21.70 12.13
C LYS A 163 8.31 -22.15 12.12
N ALA A 164 8.78 -22.67 10.99
CA ALA A 164 10.17 -23.08 10.82
C ALA A 164 11.10 -21.86 10.73
N LEU A 165 10.67 -20.81 10.04
CA LEU A 165 11.45 -19.58 9.86
C LEU A 165 11.76 -18.89 11.20
N SER A 166 10.79 -18.83 12.13
CA SER A 166 10.96 -18.19 13.44
C SER A 166 12.03 -18.83 14.33
N ARG A 167 12.46 -20.06 14.01
CA ARG A 167 13.50 -20.81 14.74
C ARG A 167 14.87 -20.72 14.09
N LYS A 168 14.99 -20.10 12.91
CA LYS A 168 16.27 -19.95 12.23
C LYS A 168 17.09 -18.85 12.90
N GLU A 169 18.41 -19.03 12.89
CA GLU A 169 19.34 -18.00 13.35
C GLU A 169 19.20 -16.73 12.49
N THR A 170 19.12 -15.58 13.15
CA THR A 170 19.06 -14.28 12.48
C THR A 170 20.45 -13.72 12.30
N ARG A 171 20.80 -13.34 11.06
CA ARG A 171 22.03 -12.61 10.77
C ARG A 171 21.72 -11.11 10.66
N VAL A 172 22.12 -10.36 11.70
CA VAL A 172 21.86 -8.92 11.83
C VAL A 172 23.16 -8.20 12.15
N THR A 173 23.42 -7.10 11.45
CA THR A 173 24.52 -6.18 11.76
C THR A 173 23.92 -4.90 12.32
N GLU A 174 24.19 -4.61 13.59
CA GLU A 174 23.78 -3.35 14.21
C GLU A 174 24.65 -2.20 13.72
N VAL A 175 24.05 -1.02 13.57
CA VAL A 175 24.71 0.19 13.09
C VAL A 175 24.03 1.41 13.70
N ASP A 176 24.79 2.46 14.00
CA ASP A 176 24.19 3.70 14.47
C ASP A 176 23.36 4.36 13.37
N ASN A 177 22.49 5.29 13.75
CA ASN A 177 21.64 6.05 12.83
C ASN A 177 22.47 7.05 11.99
N SER A 178 23.28 6.52 11.08
CA SER A 178 24.33 7.21 10.33
C SER A 178 24.43 6.63 8.92
N TRP A 179 24.00 7.40 7.91
CA TRP A 179 24.11 6.95 6.51
C TRP A 179 25.56 6.65 6.09
N LYS A 180 26.54 7.28 6.75
CA LYS A 180 27.96 7.06 6.50
C LYS A 180 28.38 5.67 6.96
N GLU A 181 27.95 5.24 8.15
CA GLU A 181 28.27 3.91 8.67
C GLU A 181 27.57 2.82 7.88
N VAL A 182 26.29 3.02 7.54
CA VAL A 182 25.55 2.13 6.64
C VAL A 182 26.30 1.96 5.32
N ARG A 183 26.82 3.06 4.75
CA ARG A 183 27.60 3.01 3.51
C ARG A 183 28.87 2.16 3.66
N GLU A 184 29.61 2.32 4.75
CA GLU A 184 30.85 1.55 4.95
C GLU A 184 30.57 0.06 5.18
N ILE A 185 29.48 -0.30 5.86
CA ILE A 185 29.03 -1.71 5.97
C ILE A 185 28.73 -2.29 4.58
N ILE A 186 27.95 -1.57 3.75
CA ILE A 186 27.59 -2.03 2.41
C ILE A 186 28.85 -2.25 1.54
N LYS A 187 29.82 -1.33 1.62
CA LYS A 187 31.09 -1.49 0.90
C LYS A 187 31.86 -2.71 1.38
N GLY A 188 31.98 -2.92 2.69
CA GLY A 188 32.67 -4.07 3.25
C GLY A 188 32.08 -5.40 2.76
N LEU A 189 30.75 -5.51 2.80
CA LEU A 189 30.04 -6.69 2.29
C LEU A 189 30.29 -6.91 0.79
N ALA A 190 30.25 -5.85 -0.01
CA ALA A 190 30.52 -5.94 -1.45
C ALA A 190 31.96 -6.40 -1.74
N GLU A 191 32.95 -5.96 -0.95
CA GLU A 191 34.34 -6.41 -1.08
C GLU A 191 34.53 -7.88 -0.68
N GLU A 192 33.80 -8.36 0.33
CA GLU A 192 33.79 -9.77 0.74
C GLU A 192 33.17 -10.66 -0.33
N ASP A 193 32.02 -10.27 -0.88
CA ASP A 193 31.35 -11.00 -1.96
C ASP A 193 32.26 -11.14 -3.19
N LEU A 194 32.92 -10.06 -3.60
CA LEU A 194 33.87 -10.07 -4.73
C LEU A 194 35.09 -10.98 -4.48
N LYS A 195 35.58 -11.04 -3.23
CA LYS A 195 36.70 -11.94 -2.88
C LYS A 195 36.25 -13.41 -2.88
N ALA A 196 35.04 -13.70 -2.41
CA ALA A 196 34.47 -15.05 -2.43
C ALA A 196 34.25 -15.55 -3.87
N GLU A 197 33.75 -14.71 -4.77
CA GLU A 197 33.59 -15.04 -6.19
C GLU A 197 34.93 -15.26 -6.90
N ALA A 198 35.98 -14.52 -6.54
CA ALA A 198 37.31 -14.68 -7.13
C ALA A 198 38.09 -15.90 -6.62
N SER A 199 37.61 -16.56 -5.55
CA SER A 199 38.29 -17.68 -4.88
C SER A 199 37.56 -19.02 -5.01
N GLY A 200 36.39 -19.05 -5.66
CA GLY A 200 35.64 -20.27 -6.04
C GLY A 200 35.78 -20.59 -7.52
#